data_AF-A0A4V1Q581-F1
#
_entry.id   AF-A0A4V1Q581-F1
#
_cell.length_a   1.000
_cell.length_b   1.000
_cell.length_c   1.000
_cell.angle_alpha   90.00
_cell.angle_beta   90.00
_cell.angle_gamma   90.00
#
_symmetry.space_group_name_H-M   'P 1'
#
loop_
_entity.id
_entity.type
_entity.pdbx_description
1 polymer ?
#
loop_
_entity_poly.entity_id
_entity_poly.type
_entity_poly.pdbx_seq_one_letter_code
_entity_poly.pdbx_strand_id
1 'polypeptide(L)'
;MALRPDVQRPLFRFQLSRFFSREPEAPTSPPANAPKGIYLYGDVGTGKTMLMDLFYQTLPPSIKRKRRVHFHAFMVDVHKRLHAAKIAMGYQGGDPIVPVARDLAREAYVLCFDEFQVTDIADAMILRRLLESLLNYGVVCVMTSKFVMTFA
;
A
#
# COMPACT_ATOMS: atom_id res chain seq x y z
N MET A 1 -54.00 -32.02 -37.52
CA MET A 1 -53.21 -30.99 -38.21
C MET A 1 -53.08 -29.80 -37.27
N ALA A 2 -51.87 -29.24 -37.14
CA ALA A 2 -51.36 -28.38 -36.05
C ALA A 2 -50.97 -29.18 -34.78
N LEU A 3 -49.71 -29.58 -34.55
CA LEU A 3 -48.41 -28.89 -34.40
C LEU A 3 -47.99 -28.76 -32.91
N ARG A 4 -47.10 -29.69 -32.52
CA ARG A 4 -45.82 -29.51 -31.79
C ARG A 4 -45.80 -29.22 -30.26
N PRO A 5 -44.67 -29.56 -29.59
CA PRO A 5 -44.63 -30.32 -28.34
C PRO A 5 -44.10 -29.53 -27.12
N ASP A 6 -44.13 -30.22 -25.98
CA ASP A 6 -43.41 -29.97 -24.72
C ASP A 6 -42.27 -28.95 -24.75
N VAL A 7 -42.39 -27.93 -23.90
CA VAL A 7 -41.25 -27.19 -23.34
C VAL A 7 -41.46 -27.07 -21.84
N GLN A 8 -41.09 -28.15 -21.14
CA GLN A 8 -40.70 -28.09 -19.73
C GLN A 8 -39.52 -27.13 -19.58
N ARG A 9 -39.77 -25.97 -18.96
CA ARG A 9 -38.70 -25.05 -18.53
C ARG A 9 -38.24 -25.49 -17.14
N PRO A 10 -36.99 -25.94 -16.94
CA PRO A 10 -36.52 -26.27 -15.61
C PRO A 10 -36.36 -24.98 -14.79
N LEU A 11 -36.99 -24.99 -13.61
CA LEU A 11 -36.97 -23.94 -12.61
C LEU A 11 -35.67 -24.02 -11.80
N PHE A 12 -34.52 -23.72 -12.41
CA PHE A 12 -33.24 -23.58 -11.69
C PHE A 12 -32.82 -22.11 -11.66
N ARG A 13 -33.46 -21.33 -10.79
CA ARG A 13 -33.03 -19.97 -10.44
C ARG A 13 -31.99 -20.08 -9.33
N PHE A 14 -30.73 -20.35 -9.71
CA PHE A 14 -29.59 -20.29 -8.80
C PHE A 14 -29.56 -18.89 -8.16
N GLN A 15 -29.79 -18.84 -6.85
CA GLN A 15 -29.61 -17.66 -6.02
C GLN A 15 -28.11 -17.32 -5.96
N LEU A 16 -27.63 -16.52 -6.91
CA LEU A 16 -26.24 -16.07 -6.96
C LEU A 16 -26.13 -14.54 -6.80
N SER A 17 -26.92 -13.94 -5.92
CA SER A 17 -26.96 -12.48 -5.71
C SER A 17 -26.45 -12.00 -4.34
N ARG A 18 -25.74 -12.85 -3.58
CA ARG A 18 -25.18 -12.48 -2.26
C ARG A 18 -23.68 -12.70 -2.07
N PHE A 19 -22.94 -12.96 -3.15
CA PHE A 19 -21.46 -13.03 -3.12
C PHE A 19 -20.78 -11.79 -3.73
N PHE A 20 -21.46 -10.66 -3.82
CA PHE A 20 -20.78 -9.36 -3.93
C PHE A 20 -20.32 -8.96 -2.53
N SER A 21 -19.19 -9.52 -2.10
CA SER A 21 -18.48 -9.07 -0.91
C SER A 21 -18.21 -7.57 -1.07
N ARG A 22 -18.88 -6.75 -0.25
CA ARG A 22 -18.49 -5.35 -0.04
C ARG A 22 -17.02 -5.37 0.36
N GLU A 23 -16.13 -4.87 -0.50
CA GLU A 23 -14.75 -4.70 -0.09
C GLU A 23 -14.74 -3.84 1.18
N PRO A 24 -14.03 -4.26 2.24
CA PRO A 24 -13.96 -3.47 3.46
C PRO A 24 -13.44 -2.09 3.09
N GLU A 25 -14.19 -1.08 3.55
CA GLU A 25 -13.87 0.33 3.37
C GLU A 25 -12.47 0.60 3.94
N ALA A 26 -11.69 1.42 3.23
CA ALA A 26 -10.30 1.67 3.63
C ALA A 26 -10.26 2.32 5.03
N PRO A 27 -9.31 1.93 5.89
CA PRO A 27 -9.16 2.57 7.19
C PRO A 27 -8.84 4.06 7.01
N THR A 28 -9.47 4.90 7.82
CA THR A 28 -9.35 6.36 7.77
C THR A 28 -8.38 6.92 8.80
N SER A 29 -7.94 6.11 9.77
CA SER A 29 -6.98 6.50 10.79
C SER A 29 -6.08 5.33 11.19
N PRO A 30 -4.85 5.58 11.66
CA PRO A 30 -3.98 4.54 12.17
C PRO A 30 -4.60 3.83 13.39
N PRO A 31 -4.28 2.54 13.62
CA PRO A 31 -4.70 1.83 14.82
C PRO A 31 -4.17 2.54 16.08
N ALA A 32 -4.99 2.67 17.13
CA ALA A 32 -4.63 3.42 18.34
C ALA A 32 -3.35 2.90 19.04
N ASN A 33 -3.07 1.60 18.90
CA ASN A 33 -1.91 0.95 19.52
C ASN A 33 -0.74 0.74 18.53
N ALA A 34 -0.81 1.31 17.31
CA ALA A 34 0.29 1.22 16.36
C ALA A 34 1.46 2.07 16.85
N PRO A 35 2.70 1.53 16.89
CA PRO A 35 3.86 2.31 17.29
C PRO A 35 4.15 3.40 16.24
N LYS A 36 4.74 4.51 16.69
CA LYS A 36 5.15 5.57 15.79
C LYS A 36 6.35 5.14 14.94
N GLY A 37 6.38 5.63 13.71
CA GLY A 37 7.53 5.51 12.83
C GLY A 37 8.72 6.36 13.29
N ILE A 38 9.84 6.22 12.58
CA ILE A 38 11.09 6.96 12.87
C ILE A 38 11.58 7.60 11.57
N TYR A 39 11.97 8.87 11.62
CA TYR A 39 12.64 9.58 10.53
C TYR A 39 14.01 10.05 11.01
N LEU A 40 15.07 9.44 10.46
CA LEU A 40 16.47 9.76 10.78
C LEU A 40 17.04 10.64 9.67
N TYR A 41 17.59 11.80 10.01
CA TYR A 41 18.25 12.67 9.05
C TYR A 41 19.60 13.19 9.54
N GLY A 42 20.43 13.64 8.61
CA GLY A 42 21.75 14.23 8.89
C GLY A 42 22.73 13.98 7.75
N ASP A 43 23.92 14.56 7.86
CA ASP A 43 24.92 14.56 6.78
C ASP A 43 25.48 13.18 6.43
N VAL A 44 26.23 13.11 5.32
CA VAL A 44 26.94 11.89 4.91
C VAL A 44 27.93 11.47 6.01
N GLY A 45 27.99 10.17 6.30
CA GLY A 45 28.92 9.64 7.32
C GLY A 45 28.39 9.63 8.76
N THR A 46 27.17 10.11 9.03
CA THR A 46 26.60 10.12 10.40
C THR A 46 26.03 8.78 10.89
N GLY A 47 26.25 7.68 10.15
CA GLY A 47 25.85 6.34 10.58
C GLY A 47 24.35 5.99 10.45
N LYS A 48 23.53 6.81 9.78
CA LYS A 48 22.08 6.54 9.60
C LYS A 48 21.78 5.17 8.99
N THR A 49 22.51 4.80 7.94
CA THR A 49 22.36 3.50 7.27
C THR A 49 22.72 2.35 8.22
N MET A 50 23.78 2.50 9.02
CA MET A 50 24.15 1.51 10.05
C MET A 50 23.06 1.37 11.11
N LEU A 51 22.49 2.47 11.60
CA LEU A 51 21.38 2.42 12.56
C LEU A 51 20.15 1.74 11.97
N MET A 52 19.83 2.01 10.70
CA MET A 52 18.77 1.32 9.97
C MET A 52 19.07 -0.17 9.81
N ASP A 53 20.31 -0.56 9.51
CA ASP A 53 20.75 -1.95 9.42
C ASP A 53 20.48 -2.68 10.75
N LEU A 54 20.96 -2.09 11.85
CA LEU A 54 20.81 -2.63 13.20
C LEU A 54 19.34 -2.75 13.59
N PHE A 55 18.54 -1.71 13.36
CA PHE A 55 17.10 -1.74 13.59
C PHE A 55 16.44 -2.89 12.81
N TYR A 56 16.72 -2.98 11.51
CA TYR A 56 16.10 -3.99 10.64
C TYR A 56 16.47 -5.41 11.06
N GLN A 57 17.72 -5.64 11.48
CA GLN A 57 18.20 -6.95 11.92
C GLN A 57 17.67 -7.34 13.31
N THR A 58 17.46 -6.37 14.20
CA THR A 58 17.01 -6.59 15.58
C THR A 58 15.49 -6.61 15.76
N LEU A 59 14.72 -6.41 14.69
CA LEU A 59 13.26 -6.53 14.73
C LEU A 59 12.82 -7.89 15.33
N PRO A 60 11.86 -7.89 16.28
CA PRO A 60 11.38 -9.11 16.91
C PRO A 60 11.00 -10.20 15.91
N PRO A 61 11.26 -11.50 16.20
CA PRO A 61 10.91 -12.61 15.30
C PRO A 61 9.41 -12.72 14.97
N SER A 62 8.54 -12.12 15.78
CA SER A 62 7.10 -12.00 15.51
C SER A 62 6.80 -11.14 14.29
N ILE A 63 7.69 -10.21 13.93
CA ILE A 63 7.56 -9.32 12.77
C ILE A 63 8.17 -10.03 11.54
N LYS A 64 7.37 -10.90 10.93
CA LYS A 64 7.79 -11.67 9.75
C LYS A 64 7.76 -10.85 8.45
N ARG A 65 6.89 -9.84 8.39
CA ARG A 65 6.67 -9.01 7.20
C ARG A 65 7.36 -7.67 7.38
N LYS A 66 8.62 -7.61 6.97
CA LYS A 66 9.42 -6.38 6.94
C LYS A 66 10.04 -6.23 5.56
N ARG A 67 10.11 -4.99 5.07
CA ARG A 67 10.70 -4.67 3.77
C ARG A 67 11.62 -3.49 3.94
N ARG A 68 12.83 -3.61 3.42
CA ARG A 68 13.77 -2.50 3.27
C ARG A 68 14.04 -2.23 1.80
N VAL A 69 14.01 -0.96 1.40
CA VAL A 69 14.13 -0.57 0.00
C VAL A 69 14.66 0.87 -0.13
N HIS A 70 15.44 1.15 -1.16
CA HIS A 70 15.78 2.53 -1.53
C HIS A 70 14.54 3.26 -2.02
N PHE A 71 14.35 4.52 -1.62
CA PHE A 71 13.14 5.27 -1.92
C PHE A 71 12.80 5.33 -3.42
N HIS A 72 13.78 5.59 -4.29
CA HIS A 72 13.55 5.65 -5.73
C HIS A 72 13.03 4.32 -6.30
N ALA A 73 13.63 3.20 -5.90
CA ALA A 73 13.20 1.87 -6.34
C ALA A 73 11.78 1.56 -5.87
N PHE A 74 11.40 2.04 -4.68
CA PHE A 74 10.03 1.93 -4.20
C PHE A 74 9.05 2.76 -5.02
N MET A 75 9.37 4.00 -5.37
CA MET A 75 8.48 4.82 -6.21
C MET A 75 8.26 4.22 -7.59
N VAL A 76 9.30 3.62 -8.19
CA VAL A 76 9.16 2.87 -9.47
C VAL A 76 8.18 1.69 -9.32
N ASP A 77 8.23 0.93 -8.22
CA ASP A 77 7.29 -0.16 -7.92
C ASP A 77 5.86 0.40 -7.76
N VAL A 78 5.69 1.46 -6.96
CA VAL A 78 4.40 2.13 -6.73
C VAL A 78 3.78 2.61 -8.05
N HIS A 79 4.53 3.28 -8.92
CA HIS A 79 4.03 3.76 -10.21
C HIS A 79 3.54 2.63 -11.10
N LYS A 80 4.28 1.51 -11.15
CA LYS A 80 3.85 0.32 -11.90
C LYS A 80 2.55 -0.24 -11.37
N ARG A 81 2.42 -0.36 -10.04
CA ARG A 81 1.19 -0.86 -9.39
C ARG A 81 0.01 0.08 -9.61
N LEU A 82 0.21 1.39 -9.50
CA LEU A 82 -0.83 2.39 -9.75
C LEU A 82 -1.29 2.34 -11.21
N HIS A 83 -0.38 2.20 -12.16
CA HIS A 83 -0.73 2.08 -13.57
C HIS A 83 -1.55 0.81 -13.83
N ALA A 84 -1.13 -0.34 -13.29
CA ALA A 84 -1.87 -1.59 -13.39
C ALA A 84 -3.27 -1.50 -12.75
N ALA A 85 -3.37 -0.90 -11.55
CA ALA A 85 -4.63 -0.69 -10.85
C ALA A 85 -5.58 0.20 -11.66
N LYS A 86 -5.08 1.31 -12.23
CA LYS A 86 -5.87 2.20 -13.10
C LYS A 86 -6.42 1.46 -14.33
N ILE A 87 -5.61 0.63 -14.98
CA ILE A 87 -6.07 -0.18 -16.12
C ILE A 87 -7.18 -1.14 -15.68
N ALA A 88 -6.99 -1.85 -14.56
CA ALA A 88 -7.95 -2.84 -14.09
C ALA A 88 -9.31 -2.22 -13.69
N MET A 89 -9.31 -1.00 -13.15
CA MET A 89 -10.53 -0.31 -12.74
C MET A 89 -11.28 0.38 -13.89
N GLY A 90 -10.59 0.71 -14.98
CA GLY A 90 -11.18 1.45 -16.10
C GLY A 90 -11.53 2.91 -15.77
N TYR A 91 -12.19 3.60 -16.71
CA TYR A 91 -12.46 5.05 -16.65
C TYR A 91 -13.38 5.50 -15.50
N GLN A 92 -14.19 4.60 -14.94
CA GLN A 92 -15.05 4.88 -13.79
C GLN A 92 -14.41 4.46 -12.46
N GLY A 93 -13.14 4.02 -12.52
CA GLY A 93 -12.37 3.59 -11.37
C GLY A 93 -12.17 4.70 -10.35
N GLY A 94 -12.35 4.36 -9.07
CA GLY A 94 -12.04 5.25 -7.95
C GLY A 94 -10.52 5.44 -7.77
N ASP A 95 -10.13 5.77 -6.55
CA ASP A 95 -8.73 6.05 -6.23
C ASP A 95 -7.84 4.78 -6.30
N PRO A 96 -6.86 4.71 -7.22
CA PRO A 96 -5.98 3.54 -7.34
C PRO A 96 -4.96 3.43 -6.20
N ILE A 97 -4.76 4.48 -5.39
CA ILE A 97 -3.82 4.45 -4.26
C ILE A 97 -4.29 3.49 -3.18
N VAL A 98 -5.59 3.44 -2.91
CA VAL A 98 -6.18 2.62 -1.83
C VAL A 98 -5.86 1.12 -1.99
N PRO A 99 -6.10 0.46 -3.13
CA PRO A 99 -5.75 -0.95 -3.28
C PRO A 99 -4.24 -1.17 -3.33
N VAL A 100 -3.47 -0.26 -3.92
CA VAL A 100 -2.01 -0.37 -3.91
C VAL A 100 -1.46 -0.31 -2.48
N ALA A 101 -1.97 0.60 -1.65
CA ALA A 101 -1.61 0.68 -0.23
C ALA A 101 -2.04 -0.57 0.54
N ARG A 102 -3.23 -1.11 0.25
CA ARG A 102 -3.74 -2.36 0.85
C ARG A 102 -2.80 -3.53 0.55
N ASP A 103 -2.34 -3.65 -0.69
CA ASP A 103 -1.45 -4.74 -1.11
C ASP A 103 -0.05 -4.59 -0.50
N LEU A 104 0.50 -3.37 -0.49
CA LEU A 104 1.76 -3.08 0.19
C LEU A 104 1.69 -3.35 1.70
N ALA A 105 0.58 -3.03 2.36
CA ALA A 105 0.37 -3.31 3.79
C ALA A 105 0.25 -4.82 4.08
N ARG A 106 -0.22 -5.62 3.12
CA ARG A 106 -0.20 -7.08 3.22
C ARG A 106 1.21 -7.66 3.08
N GLU A 107 2.08 -6.99 2.31
CA GLU A 107 3.46 -7.40 2.11
C GLU A 107 4.38 -7.05 3.29
N ALA A 108 4.19 -5.89 3.92
CA ALA A 108 5.07 -5.39 4.98
C ALA A 108 4.31 -4.67 6.09
N TYR A 109 4.57 -5.08 7.34
CA TYR A 109 4.16 -4.33 8.55
C TYR A 109 5.16 -3.24 8.91
N VAL A 110 6.44 -3.47 8.64
CA VAL A 110 7.51 -2.50 8.85
C VAL A 110 8.17 -2.20 7.51
N LEU A 111 8.13 -0.93 7.11
CA LEU A 111 8.68 -0.45 5.85
C LEU A 111 9.85 0.50 6.12
N CYS A 112 11.04 0.03 5.79
CA CYS A 112 12.29 0.75 5.96
C CYS A 112 12.72 1.38 4.63
N PHE A 113 12.63 2.71 4.53
CA PHE A 113 13.12 3.45 3.38
C PHE A 113 14.54 3.92 3.63
N ASP A 114 15.45 3.54 2.73
CA ASP A 114 16.79 4.10 2.69
C ASP A 114 16.85 5.26 1.69
N GLU A 115 17.67 6.27 2.01
CA GLU A 115 17.89 7.44 1.16
C GLU A 115 16.61 8.11 0.69
N PHE A 116 15.72 8.40 1.64
CA PHE A 116 14.45 9.06 1.39
C PHE A 116 14.67 10.49 0.90
N GLN A 117 14.42 10.73 -0.39
CA GLN A 117 14.50 12.03 -1.01
C GLN A 117 13.47 12.13 -2.14
N VAL A 118 12.57 13.10 -2.01
CA VAL A 118 11.57 13.41 -3.03
C VAL A 118 12.05 14.62 -3.81
N THR A 119 12.23 14.47 -5.11
CA THR A 119 12.69 15.55 -5.99
C THR A 119 11.60 16.06 -6.93
N ASP A 120 10.56 15.28 -7.16
CA ASP A 120 9.48 15.57 -8.12
C ASP A 120 8.15 15.85 -7.40
N ILE A 121 7.41 16.85 -7.87
CA ILE A 121 6.14 17.29 -7.26
C ILE A 121 5.04 16.23 -7.47
N ALA A 122 5.00 15.55 -8.61
CA ALA A 122 4.02 14.51 -8.88
C ALA A 122 4.25 13.29 -7.97
N ASP A 123 5.52 12.91 -7.75
CA ASP A 123 5.88 11.88 -6.77
C ASP A 123 5.46 12.28 -5.35
N ALA A 124 5.67 13.54 -4.97
CA ALA A 124 5.25 14.06 -3.66
C ALA A 124 3.73 13.94 -3.45
N MET A 125 2.92 14.27 -4.46
CA MET A 125 1.46 14.17 -4.41
C MET A 125 0.98 12.74 -4.18
N ILE A 126 1.60 11.76 -4.85
CA ILE A 126 1.27 10.33 -4.68
C ILE A 126 1.73 9.85 -3.31
N LEU A 127 2.97 10.18 -2.95
CA LEU A 127 3.62 9.68 -1.74
C LEU A 127 2.87 10.08 -0.48
N ARG A 128 2.41 11.34 -0.39
CA ARG A 128 1.63 11.81 0.77
C ARG A 128 0.42 10.91 1.02
N ARG A 129 -0.38 10.69 -0.02
CA ARG A 129 -1.62 9.89 0.05
C ARG A 129 -1.34 8.42 0.30
N LEU A 130 -0.26 7.90 -0.29
CA LEU A 130 0.16 6.52 -0.09
C LEU A 130 0.63 6.27 1.35
N LEU A 131 1.50 7.13 1.90
CA LEU A 131 2.00 6.99 3.26
C LEU A 131 0.86 7.13 4.28
N GLU A 132 -0.06 8.08 4.07
CA GLU A 132 -1.27 8.20 4.90
C GLU A 132 -2.09 6.91 4.89
N SER A 133 -2.34 6.35 3.70
CA SER A 133 -3.06 5.08 3.58
C SER A 133 -2.32 3.92 4.26
N LEU A 134 -0.99 3.83 4.10
CA LEU A 134 -0.17 2.80 4.75
C LEU A 134 -0.22 2.90 6.28
N LEU A 135 -0.12 4.12 6.83
CA LEU A 135 -0.26 4.36 8.28
C LEU A 135 -1.65 3.97 8.78
N ASN A 136 -2.70 4.26 8.01
CA ASN A 136 -4.06 3.84 8.34
C ASN A 136 -4.23 2.31 8.35
N TYR A 137 -3.51 1.60 7.48
CA TYR A 137 -3.42 0.14 7.52
C TYR A 137 -2.52 -0.39 8.66
N GLY A 138 -1.91 0.48 9.46
CA GLY A 138 -1.04 0.11 10.58
C GLY A 138 0.39 -0.22 10.18
N VAL A 139 0.82 0.15 8.98
CA VAL A 139 2.21 -0.01 8.54
C VAL A 139 3.08 1.02 9.26
N VAL A 140 4.18 0.55 9.86
CA VAL A 140 5.15 1.39 10.55
C VAL A 140 6.27 1.74 9.59
N CYS A 141 6.47 3.03 9.33
CA CYS A 141 7.52 3.51 8.44
C CYS A 141 8.77 3.93 9.23
N VAL A 142 9.94 3.50 8.76
CA VAL A 142 11.25 3.95 9.24
C VAL A 142 12.01 4.50 8.05
N MET A 143 12.61 5.67 8.18
CA MET A 143 13.20 6.40 7.06
C MET A 143 14.57 6.95 7.43
N THR A 144 15.51 6.91 6.48
CA THR A 144 16.78 7.66 6.55
C THR A 144 16.83 8.69 5.43
N SER A 145 17.33 9.90 5.71
CA SER A 145 17.56 10.93 4.68
C SER A 145 18.81 11.75 4.95
N LYS A 146 19.37 12.37 3.92
CA LYS A 146 20.44 13.37 4.07
C LYS A 146 19.90 14.72 4.52
N PHE A 147 18.66 15.04 4.15
CA PHE A 147 18.07 16.35 4.37
C PHE A 147 16.90 16.25 5.36
N VAL A 148 16.65 17.36 6.07
CA VAL A 148 15.39 17.47 6.82
C VAL A 148 14.25 17.52 5.81
N MET A 149 13.23 16.70 6.01
CA MET A 149 12.04 16.76 5.15
C MET A 149 11.11 17.83 5.71
N THR A 150 11.26 19.05 5.21
CA THR A 150 10.30 20.11 5.45
C THR A 150 9.18 19.98 4.43
N PHE A 151 8.01 19.52 4.86
CA PHE A 151 6.79 19.70 4.08
C PHE A 151 6.43 21.18 4.12
N ALA A 152 6.56 21.87 2.99
CA ALA A 152 5.89 23.16 2.76
C ALA A 152 4.49 22.91 2.20
#